data_AF-A0A5E8HGL5-F1
#
_entry.id   AF-A0A5E8HGL5-F1
#
_cell.length_a   1.000
_cell.length_b   1.000
_cell.length_c   1.000
_cell.angle_alpha   90.00
_cell.angle_beta   90.00
_cell.angle_gamma   90.00
#
_symmetry.space_group_name_H-M   'P 1'
#
loop_
_entity.id
_entity.type
_entity.pdbx_description
1 polymer ?
#
loop_
_entity_poly.entity_id
_entity_poly.type
_entity_poly.pdbx_seq_one_letter_code
_entity_poly.pdbx_strand_id
1 'polypeptide(L)'
;MKSVNTNTKLVGYFLIGLLFTVWVSVYSSGLLSAKETLPLNVEERTKKLDSLSHLLKSSMSIQESITTITHSNGIDETLIAKTKYDIDKLNQAFEQVSKIFTKEEEISKFHVVAKEKDSYLNSVSNQINSIESIKNKKQQVSLNPEISTKWKNYSSHLEDLQKLVFIASLQEIQTTFGEKTNDSTTIYIGSGIFLLVSFVLLLFLIKQISKPLKEAIQIRTALDCVSTNVMISDLNLDVVYMNKSIHKMFSNSESDIQKQIRNFSLKNLMGSNIDSYHKDPSHQRKLLGTFTSEHKTSIIIGNREFNLIANPILTDKGERLGSVVEWADVTESNAHARAVDRSQAMIEFKMDGTILTANENFLTLMGYSLAEIKGQHHRMFLESKEANSEAYRQFWVSLNRGEFQTAEYKRLGKNGKEVWLQATYTPILDANGVPIKVIKFATDITENKKQIREFVGQIEAINKAQATIEFHLDGTIISANDIFLTTMGYSLSEIQGKHHRMFVEPNYVNSEEYKQFWISLGRGEFQTAEYKRIGKGGKEVWLQATYNPILDLNGKPYKVIKFASDITEQKKLAIETSRIVDDLVVGLAALEKGDLTQLITNHYEGGFARLRDSDLLPKNCTDI
;
A
#
# COMPACT_ATOMS: atom_id res chain seq x y z
N MET A 1 26.52 -26.42 23.39
CA MET A 1 26.78 -27.81 23.83
C MET A 1 26.58 -28.06 25.34
N LYS A 2 26.27 -27.06 26.18
CA LYS A 2 25.99 -27.27 27.63
C LYS A 2 24.55 -27.72 27.97
N SER A 3 23.59 -27.68 27.03
CA SER A 3 22.20 -28.08 27.28
C SER A 3 21.82 -29.46 26.77
N VAL A 4 22.72 -30.16 26.07
CA VAL A 4 22.50 -31.58 25.78
C VAL A 4 22.92 -32.32 27.04
N ASN A 5 21.95 -32.65 27.88
CA ASN A 5 22.12 -33.56 29.00
C ASN A 5 22.33 -35.00 28.49
N THR A 6 23.21 -35.18 27.49
CA THR A 6 23.77 -36.45 27.11
C THR A 6 24.51 -36.93 28.33
N ASN A 7 24.00 -38.00 28.92
CA ASN A 7 24.56 -38.67 30.07
C ASN A 7 26.06 -38.87 29.81
N THR A 8 26.91 -38.01 30.37
CA THR A 8 28.36 -37.94 30.08
C THR A 8 29.03 -39.27 30.35
N LYS A 9 28.40 -40.06 31.23
CA LYS A 9 28.70 -41.46 31.52
C LYS A 9 28.59 -42.36 30.28
N LEU A 10 27.57 -42.19 29.43
CA LEU A 10 27.35 -43.00 28.24
C LEU A 10 28.43 -42.78 27.17
N VAL A 11 28.79 -41.51 26.92
CA VAL A 11 29.92 -41.15 26.04
C VAL A 11 31.24 -41.64 26.63
N GLY A 12 31.40 -41.54 27.96
CA GLY A 12 32.52 -42.13 28.68
C GLY A 12 32.61 -43.65 28.52
N TYR A 13 31.50 -44.39 28.69
CA TYR A 13 31.45 -45.84 28.52
C TYR A 13 31.77 -46.27 27.09
N PHE A 14 31.31 -45.51 26.08
CA PHE A 14 31.66 -45.74 24.69
C PHE A 14 33.16 -45.53 24.43
N LEU A 15 33.75 -44.43 24.94
CA LEU A 15 35.19 -44.14 24.77
C LEU A 15 36.08 -45.14 25.50
N ILE A 16 35.72 -45.52 26.73
CA ILE A 16 36.40 -46.58 27.50
C ILE A 16 36.33 -47.91 26.74
N GLY A 17 35.17 -48.20 26.17
CA GLY A 17 34.94 -49.36 25.33
C GLY A 17 35.82 -49.42 24.08
N LEU A 18 35.89 -48.31 23.35
CA LEU A 18 36.73 -48.18 22.17
C LEU A 18 38.21 -48.40 22.53
N LEU A 19 38.68 -47.78 23.60
CA LEU A 19 40.05 -47.92 24.11
C LEU A 19 40.36 -49.35 24.55
N PHE A 20 39.43 -50.03 25.23
CA PHE A 20 39.58 -51.43 25.62
C PHE A 20 39.65 -52.37 24.41
N THR A 21 38.85 -52.11 23.38
CA THR A 21 38.86 -52.90 22.13
C THR A 21 40.18 -52.72 21.37
N VAL A 22 40.69 -51.49 21.29
CA VAL A 22 42.01 -51.20 20.71
C VAL A 22 43.11 -51.89 21.53
N TRP A 23 43.02 -51.85 22.86
CA TRP A 23 43.97 -52.52 23.74
C TRP A 23 43.97 -54.05 23.55
N VAL A 24 42.80 -54.70 23.46
CA VAL A 24 42.68 -56.15 23.20
C VAL A 24 43.25 -56.51 21.82
N SER A 25 42.97 -55.73 20.78
CA SER A 25 43.54 -55.95 19.45
C SER A 25 45.07 -55.76 19.40
N VAL A 26 45.62 -54.80 20.15
CA VAL A 26 47.07 -54.55 20.21
C VAL A 26 47.80 -55.55 21.11
N TYR A 27 47.16 -56.10 22.14
CA TYR A 27 47.77 -57.09 23.02
C TYR A 27 47.67 -58.51 22.43
N SER A 28 46.61 -58.81 21.68
CA SER A 28 46.43 -60.10 20.99
C SER A 28 47.23 -60.23 19.69
N SER A 29 47.73 -59.12 19.13
CA SER A 29 48.58 -59.13 17.92
C SER A 29 50.00 -59.65 18.16
N GLY A 30 50.39 -59.95 19.40
CA GLY A 30 51.59 -60.74 19.73
C GLY A 30 51.50 -62.23 19.35
N LEU A 31 50.34 -62.69 18.85
CA LEU A 31 50.04 -64.10 18.54
C LEU A 31 49.66 -64.32 17.06
N LEU A 32 50.13 -63.46 16.15
CA LEU A 32 49.95 -63.61 14.70
C LEU A 32 50.96 -64.61 14.10
N SER A 33 50.90 -65.88 14.49
CA SER A 33 51.68 -66.95 13.82
C SER A 33 50.91 -68.23 13.51
N ALA A 34 49.60 -68.15 13.26
CA ALA A 34 48.87 -69.27 12.68
C ALA A 34 47.87 -68.77 11.64
N LYS A 35 48.27 -68.88 10.37
CA LYS A 35 47.34 -68.90 9.22
C LYS A 35 46.54 -70.20 9.32
N GLU A 36 45.42 -70.18 10.04
CA GLU A 36 44.37 -71.18 9.84
C GLU A 36 43.21 -70.50 9.11
N THR A 37 43.13 -70.74 7.80
CA THR A 37 41.95 -70.43 7.00
C THR A 37 40.85 -71.40 7.39
N LEU A 38 39.97 -70.99 8.30
CA LEU A 38 38.66 -71.62 8.47
C LEU A 38 37.80 -71.33 7.24
N PRO A 39 37.08 -72.32 6.67
CA PRO A 39 36.16 -72.09 5.57
C PRO A 39 34.85 -71.55 6.15
N LEU A 40 34.88 -70.35 6.74
CA LEU A 40 33.66 -69.64 7.03
C LEU A 40 33.17 -69.06 5.70
N ASN A 41 31.96 -69.43 5.29
CA ASN A 41 31.32 -68.92 4.08
C ASN A 41 30.85 -67.44 4.26
N VAL A 42 31.70 -66.61 4.89
CA VAL A 42 31.43 -65.21 5.27
C VAL A 42 31.13 -64.37 4.04
N GLU A 43 31.84 -64.62 2.94
CA GLU A 43 31.68 -63.88 1.70
C GLU A 43 30.27 -64.06 1.10
N GLU A 44 29.72 -65.27 1.11
CA GLU A 44 28.36 -65.53 0.65
C GLU A 44 27.31 -64.86 1.57
N ARG A 45 27.56 -64.83 2.88
CA ARG A 45 26.64 -64.25 3.88
C ARG A 45 26.61 -62.73 3.85
N THR A 46 27.78 -62.11 3.80
CA THR A 46 27.92 -60.66 3.63
C THR A 46 27.27 -60.23 2.32
N LYS A 47 27.46 -61.02 1.25
CA LYS A 47 26.79 -60.78 -0.04
C LYS A 47 25.26 -60.84 0.07
N LYS A 48 24.67 -61.77 0.83
CA LYS A 48 23.21 -61.82 1.07
C LYS A 48 22.71 -60.59 1.84
N LEU A 49 23.35 -60.22 2.94
CA LEU A 49 22.94 -59.08 3.77
C LEU A 49 23.13 -57.73 3.06
N ASP A 50 24.24 -57.55 2.34
CA ASP A 50 24.48 -56.36 1.54
C ASP A 50 23.48 -56.23 0.41
N SER A 51 23.16 -57.35 -0.25
CA SER A 51 22.14 -57.40 -1.29
C SER A 51 20.76 -57.00 -0.77
N LEU A 52 20.31 -57.57 0.35
CA LEU A 52 19.03 -57.20 0.97
C LEU A 52 19.02 -55.75 1.44
N SER A 53 20.15 -55.24 1.95
CA SER A 53 20.29 -53.84 2.38
C SER A 53 20.21 -52.88 1.19
N HIS A 54 20.81 -53.27 0.05
CA HIS A 54 20.71 -52.53 -1.20
C HIS A 54 19.25 -52.48 -1.70
N LEU A 55 18.54 -53.61 -1.67
CA LEU A 55 17.12 -53.65 -2.04
C LEU A 55 16.27 -52.70 -1.17
N LEU A 56 16.50 -52.66 0.14
CA LEU A 56 15.79 -51.77 1.06
C LEU A 56 16.06 -50.29 0.74
N LYS A 57 17.33 -49.93 0.51
CA LYS A 57 17.72 -48.55 0.15
C LYS A 57 17.10 -48.10 -1.18
N SER A 58 17.18 -48.93 -2.22
CA SER A 58 16.55 -48.64 -3.51
C SER A 58 15.03 -48.48 -3.37
N SER A 59 14.42 -49.33 -2.55
CA SER A 59 12.99 -49.28 -2.26
C SER A 59 12.56 -47.99 -1.53
N MET A 60 13.35 -47.54 -0.55
CA MET A 60 13.12 -46.27 0.16
C MET A 60 13.23 -45.05 -0.77
N SER A 61 14.20 -45.06 -1.69
CA SER A 61 14.36 -43.97 -2.66
C SER A 61 13.14 -43.81 -3.58
N ILE A 62 12.51 -44.92 -3.98
CA ILE A 62 11.26 -44.90 -4.75
C ILE A 62 10.12 -44.31 -3.89
N GLN A 63 10.02 -44.70 -2.62
CA GLN A 63 9.00 -44.19 -1.69
C GLN A 63 9.15 -42.67 -1.43
N GLU A 64 10.37 -42.18 -1.31
CA GLU A 64 10.66 -40.73 -1.18
C GLU A 64 10.30 -39.98 -2.45
N SER A 65 10.62 -40.55 -3.62
CA SER A 65 10.35 -39.93 -4.91
C SER A 65 8.85 -39.80 -5.16
N ILE A 66 8.05 -40.85 -4.91
CA ILE A 66 6.59 -40.79 -5.09
C ILE A 66 5.91 -39.83 -4.08
N THR A 67 6.44 -39.73 -2.86
CA THR A 67 5.96 -38.76 -1.86
C THR A 67 6.25 -37.33 -2.32
N THR A 68 7.43 -37.09 -2.90
CA THR A 68 7.84 -35.77 -3.41
C THR A 68 6.99 -35.37 -4.61
N ILE A 69 6.77 -36.29 -5.56
CA ILE A 69 5.92 -36.07 -6.75
C ILE A 69 4.49 -35.66 -6.37
N THR A 70 3.96 -36.17 -5.25
CA THR A 70 2.59 -35.89 -4.80
C THR A 70 2.46 -34.62 -3.95
N HIS A 71 3.56 -34.07 -3.44
CA HIS A 71 3.58 -32.84 -2.63
C HIS A 71 4.08 -31.60 -3.39
N SER A 72 4.65 -31.74 -4.58
CA SER A 72 5.12 -30.61 -5.38
C SER A 72 3.98 -29.85 -6.06
N ASN A 73 4.07 -28.51 -6.11
CA ASN A 73 3.09 -27.63 -6.77
C ASN A 73 3.19 -27.65 -8.32
N GLY A 74 3.66 -28.76 -8.90
CA GLY A 74 3.89 -28.98 -10.33
C GLY A 74 4.42 -30.40 -10.61
N ILE A 75 4.20 -30.90 -11.82
CA ILE A 75 4.64 -32.24 -12.25
C ILE A 75 6.12 -32.17 -12.63
N ASP A 76 6.98 -32.79 -11.82
CA ASP A 76 8.41 -32.95 -12.11
C ASP A 76 8.64 -34.18 -13.01
N GLU A 77 8.70 -33.95 -14.32
CA GLU A 77 8.90 -35.00 -15.33
C GLU A 77 10.23 -35.73 -15.16
N THR A 78 11.26 -35.03 -14.67
CA THR A 78 12.59 -35.63 -14.45
C THR A 78 12.54 -36.61 -13.29
N LEU A 79 11.84 -36.23 -12.21
CA LEU A 79 11.65 -37.09 -11.05
C LEU A 79 10.75 -38.30 -11.36
N ILE A 80 9.72 -38.13 -12.20
CA ILE A 80 8.88 -39.24 -12.68
C ILE A 80 9.69 -40.23 -13.51
N ALA A 81 10.47 -39.75 -14.48
CA ALA A 81 11.32 -40.60 -15.32
C ALA A 81 12.36 -41.36 -14.48
N LYS A 82 12.98 -40.68 -13.52
CA LYS A 82 13.89 -41.31 -12.56
C LYS A 82 13.19 -42.38 -11.73
N THR A 83 11.99 -42.11 -11.22
CA THR A 83 11.24 -43.07 -10.40
C THR A 83 10.91 -44.33 -11.19
N LYS A 84 10.49 -44.21 -12.46
CA LYS A 84 10.28 -45.37 -13.36
C LYS A 84 11.55 -46.19 -13.56
N TYR A 85 12.67 -45.50 -13.82
CA TYR A 85 13.96 -46.15 -13.96
C TYR A 85 14.41 -46.89 -12.67
N ASP A 86 14.17 -46.29 -11.51
CA ASP A 86 14.51 -46.90 -10.22
C ASP A 86 13.62 -48.14 -9.92
N ILE A 87 12.35 -48.12 -10.35
CA ILE A 87 11.44 -49.29 -10.29
C ILE A 87 11.99 -50.44 -11.13
N ASP A 88 12.40 -50.19 -12.37
CA ASP A 88 12.96 -51.21 -13.26
C ASP A 88 14.27 -51.78 -12.71
N LYS A 89 15.15 -50.92 -12.20
CA LYS A 89 16.39 -51.35 -11.52
C LYS A 89 16.12 -52.19 -10.29
N LEU A 90 15.12 -51.84 -9.50
CA LEU A 90 14.76 -52.61 -8.31
C LEU A 90 14.26 -54.01 -8.70
N ASN A 91 13.44 -54.12 -9.76
CA ASN A 91 12.98 -55.41 -10.27
C ASN A 91 14.16 -56.29 -10.72
N GLN A 92 15.10 -55.74 -11.49
CA GLN A 92 16.31 -56.45 -11.90
C GLN A 92 17.17 -56.89 -10.70
N ALA A 93 17.32 -56.02 -9.69
CA ALA A 93 18.05 -56.36 -8.48
C ALA A 93 17.37 -57.52 -7.73
N PHE A 94 16.04 -57.54 -7.64
CA PHE A 94 15.31 -58.65 -7.04
C PHE A 94 15.54 -59.99 -7.76
N GLU A 95 15.62 -60.00 -9.09
CA GLU A 95 15.94 -61.21 -9.87
C GLU A 95 17.38 -61.71 -9.63
N GLN A 96 18.32 -60.80 -9.40
CA GLN A 96 19.70 -61.18 -9.07
C GLN A 96 19.80 -61.73 -7.64
N VAL A 97 19.06 -61.12 -6.72
CA VAL A 97 19.07 -61.48 -5.30
C VAL A 97 18.25 -62.74 -5.02
N SER A 98 17.28 -63.12 -5.86
CA SER A 98 16.61 -64.42 -5.71
C SER A 98 17.59 -65.59 -5.88
N LYS A 99 18.60 -65.45 -6.76
CA LYS A 99 19.56 -66.50 -7.12
C LYS A 99 20.63 -66.75 -6.06
N ILE A 100 20.79 -65.85 -5.09
CA ILE A 100 21.78 -66.02 -4.01
C ILE A 100 21.23 -66.81 -2.82
N PHE A 101 19.91 -67.03 -2.74
CA PHE A 101 19.31 -67.84 -1.66
C PHE A 101 19.28 -69.32 -2.04
N THR A 102 19.82 -70.15 -1.15
CA THR A 102 19.96 -71.60 -1.34
C THR A 102 19.16 -72.42 -0.33
N LYS A 103 18.75 -71.81 0.80
CA LYS A 103 17.96 -72.46 1.85
C LYS A 103 16.46 -72.29 1.59
N GLU A 104 15.70 -73.37 1.75
CA GLU A 104 14.26 -73.41 1.48
C GLU A 104 13.47 -72.35 2.27
N GLU A 105 13.83 -72.13 3.54
CA GLU A 105 13.20 -71.10 4.38
C GLU A 105 13.49 -69.67 3.89
N GLU A 106 14.74 -69.38 3.49
CA GLU A 106 15.14 -68.08 2.94
C GLU A 106 14.42 -67.82 1.61
N ILE A 107 14.37 -68.83 0.74
CA ILE A 107 13.68 -68.78 -0.56
C ILE A 107 12.19 -68.50 -0.36
N SER A 108 11.53 -69.23 0.55
CA SER A 108 10.10 -69.05 0.83
C SER A 108 9.78 -67.64 1.34
N LYS A 109 10.56 -67.12 2.29
CA LYS A 109 10.38 -65.75 2.78
C LYS A 109 10.71 -64.69 1.72
N PHE A 110 11.73 -64.92 0.88
CA PHE A 110 12.04 -64.02 -0.22
C PHE A 110 10.91 -63.96 -1.26
N HIS A 111 10.22 -65.08 -1.53
CA HIS A 111 9.03 -65.08 -2.39
C HIS A 111 7.89 -64.23 -1.82
N VAL A 112 7.66 -64.28 -0.50
CA VAL A 112 6.69 -63.40 0.17
C VAL A 112 7.07 -61.93 -0.01
N VAL A 113 8.34 -61.60 0.21
CA VAL A 113 8.87 -60.23 0.01
C VAL A 113 8.70 -59.78 -1.44
N ALA A 114 9.00 -60.64 -2.42
CA ALA A 114 8.84 -60.34 -3.84
C ALA A 114 7.37 -60.06 -4.21
N LYS A 115 6.42 -60.84 -3.65
CA LYS A 115 4.99 -60.64 -3.86
C LYS A 115 4.49 -59.31 -3.27
N GLU A 116 4.91 -58.98 -2.05
CA GLU A 116 4.56 -57.70 -1.41
C GLU A 116 5.19 -56.50 -2.16
N LYS A 117 6.43 -56.67 -2.65
CA LYS A 117 7.09 -55.70 -3.55
C LYS A 117 6.27 -55.47 -4.81
N ASP A 118 5.84 -56.52 -5.50
CA ASP A 118 5.02 -56.39 -6.73
C ASP A 118 3.73 -55.63 -6.45
N SER A 119 3.05 -55.96 -5.36
CA SER A 119 1.83 -55.25 -4.92
C SER A 119 2.09 -53.75 -4.70
N TYR A 120 3.17 -53.40 -4.01
CA TYR A 120 3.58 -52.01 -3.77
C TYR A 120 3.96 -51.28 -5.06
N LEU A 121 4.87 -51.84 -5.88
CA LEU A 121 5.36 -51.19 -7.09
C LEU A 121 4.26 -51.02 -8.14
N ASN A 122 3.32 -51.96 -8.24
CA ASN A 122 2.15 -51.80 -9.11
C ASN A 122 1.28 -50.61 -8.68
N SER A 123 1.07 -50.42 -7.37
CA SER A 123 0.34 -49.25 -6.87
C SER A 123 1.09 -47.93 -7.13
N VAL A 124 2.42 -47.92 -7.01
CA VAL A 124 3.25 -46.74 -7.35
C VAL A 124 3.18 -46.45 -8.85
N SER A 125 3.35 -47.44 -9.71
CA SER A 125 3.27 -47.29 -11.17
C SER A 125 1.90 -46.80 -11.63
N ASN A 126 0.81 -47.32 -11.04
CA ASN A 126 -0.54 -46.85 -11.33
C ASN A 126 -0.74 -45.38 -10.93
N GLN A 127 -0.21 -44.97 -9.78
CA GLN A 127 -0.24 -43.58 -9.35
C GLN A 127 0.54 -42.68 -10.30
N ILE A 128 1.74 -43.09 -10.71
CA ILE A 128 2.57 -42.33 -11.66
C ILE A 128 1.84 -42.17 -13.01
N ASN A 129 1.28 -43.24 -13.55
CA ASN A 129 0.53 -43.20 -14.80
C ASN A 129 -0.72 -42.30 -14.69
N SER A 130 -1.41 -42.30 -13.53
CA SER A 130 -2.54 -41.41 -13.28
C SER A 130 -2.12 -39.94 -13.28
N ILE A 131 -0.98 -39.61 -12.66
CA ILE A 131 -0.44 -38.25 -12.61
C ILE A 131 -0.05 -37.77 -14.01
N GLU A 132 0.56 -38.61 -14.82
CA GLU A 132 0.88 -38.31 -16.22
C GLU A 132 -0.36 -38.07 -17.09
N SER A 133 -1.48 -38.77 -16.82
CA SER A 133 -2.73 -38.60 -17.58
C SER A 133 -3.46 -37.27 -17.32
N ILE A 134 -3.17 -36.60 -16.19
CA ILE A 134 -3.84 -35.36 -15.76
C ILE A 134 -2.95 -34.12 -16.02
N LYS A 135 -1.83 -34.30 -16.76
CA LYS A 135 -0.76 -33.32 -17.01
C LYS A 135 -1.19 -31.90 -17.40
N ASN A 136 -2.36 -31.74 -18.02
CA ASN A 136 -2.87 -30.46 -18.50
C ASN A 136 -3.88 -29.76 -17.58
N LYS A 137 -4.26 -30.33 -16.42
CA LYS A 137 -5.39 -29.82 -15.61
C LYS A 137 -5.05 -29.06 -14.33
N LYS A 138 -3.76 -28.77 -14.04
CA LYS A 138 -3.30 -28.04 -12.82
C LYS A 138 -4.03 -28.48 -11.53
N GLN A 139 -4.18 -29.80 -11.34
CA GLN A 139 -4.83 -30.38 -10.17
C GLN A 139 -3.78 -30.94 -9.21
N GLN A 140 -3.92 -30.66 -7.92
CA GLN A 140 -3.07 -31.22 -6.86
C GLN A 140 -3.48 -32.67 -6.62
N VAL A 141 -2.54 -33.61 -6.70
CA VAL A 141 -2.81 -35.05 -6.55
C VAL A 141 -2.22 -35.55 -5.23
N SER A 142 -3.07 -35.89 -4.27
CA SER A 142 -2.66 -36.51 -3.01
C SER A 142 -2.22 -37.95 -3.22
N LEU A 143 -1.23 -38.42 -2.44
CA LEU A 143 -0.80 -39.81 -2.44
C LEU A 143 -1.96 -40.75 -2.05
N ASN A 144 -2.18 -41.82 -2.83
CA ASN A 144 -3.15 -42.84 -2.47
C ASN A 144 -2.73 -43.51 -1.14
N PRO A 145 -3.56 -43.48 -0.08
CA PRO A 145 -3.25 -44.07 1.22
C PRO A 145 -2.87 -45.56 1.19
N GLU A 146 -3.35 -46.28 0.17
CA GLU A 146 -3.03 -47.69 -0.05
C GLU A 146 -1.53 -47.92 -0.32
N ILE A 147 -0.85 -46.94 -0.95
CA ILE A 147 0.60 -47.01 -1.25
C ILE A 147 1.39 -47.05 0.05
N SER A 148 1.07 -46.18 1.02
CA SER A 148 1.75 -46.16 2.32
C SER A 148 1.53 -47.45 3.11
N THR A 149 0.35 -48.06 2.98
CA THR A 149 0.02 -49.33 3.63
C THR A 149 0.80 -50.49 3.00
N LYS A 150 0.82 -50.57 1.66
CA LYS A 150 1.59 -51.58 0.91
C LYS A 150 3.10 -51.42 1.13
N TRP A 151 3.60 -50.19 1.19
CA TRP A 151 4.99 -49.89 1.55
C TRP A 151 5.34 -50.47 2.92
N LYS A 152 4.49 -50.23 3.93
CA LYS A 152 4.72 -50.73 5.28
C LYS A 152 4.76 -52.26 5.34
N ASN A 153 3.85 -52.93 4.63
CA ASN A 153 3.84 -54.40 4.57
C ASN A 153 5.10 -54.93 3.88
N TYR A 154 5.44 -54.40 2.71
CA TYR A 154 6.63 -54.80 1.96
C TYR A 154 7.93 -54.58 2.75
N SER A 155 8.14 -53.36 3.27
CA SER A 155 9.35 -53.03 4.03
C SER A 155 9.50 -53.87 5.29
N SER A 156 8.40 -54.17 6.00
CA SER A 156 8.42 -55.05 7.17
C SER A 156 8.86 -56.47 6.82
N HIS A 157 8.32 -57.07 5.75
CA HIS A 157 8.71 -58.43 5.35
C HIS A 157 10.17 -58.49 4.88
N LEU A 158 10.64 -57.44 4.19
CA LEU A 158 12.05 -57.35 3.76
C LEU A 158 13.00 -57.24 4.98
N GLU A 159 12.65 -56.43 5.97
CA GLU A 159 13.38 -56.34 7.24
C GLU A 159 13.36 -57.65 8.02
N ASP A 160 12.24 -58.38 8.02
CA ASP A 160 12.15 -59.66 8.71
C ASP A 160 12.96 -60.76 8.01
N LEU A 161 13.08 -60.72 6.68
CA LEU A 161 14.01 -61.56 5.94
C LEU A 161 15.47 -61.19 6.26
N GLN A 162 15.82 -59.91 6.33
CA GLN A 162 17.15 -59.47 6.76
C GLN A 162 17.49 -60.00 8.16
N LYS A 163 16.55 -59.90 9.11
CA LYS A 163 16.73 -60.44 10.46
C LYS A 163 16.90 -61.95 10.44
N LEU A 164 16.11 -62.68 9.65
CA LEU A 164 16.24 -64.13 9.52
C LEU A 164 17.63 -64.51 9.02
N VAL A 165 18.09 -63.92 7.91
CA VAL A 165 19.41 -64.20 7.32
C VAL A 165 20.52 -63.85 8.31
N PHE A 166 20.37 -62.76 9.06
CA PHE A 166 21.31 -62.35 10.10
C PHE A 166 21.35 -63.34 11.28
N ILE A 167 20.18 -63.76 11.80
CA ILE A 167 20.09 -64.72 12.91
C ILE A 167 20.60 -66.10 12.49
N ALA A 168 20.24 -66.57 11.30
CA ALA A 168 20.76 -67.82 10.74
C ALA A 168 22.28 -67.78 10.59
N SER A 169 22.84 -66.62 10.21
CA SER A 169 24.30 -66.42 10.15
C SER A 169 24.94 -66.51 11.54
N LEU A 170 24.30 -65.97 12.58
CA LEU A 170 24.78 -66.05 13.97
C LEU A 170 24.71 -67.47 14.52
N GLN A 171 23.62 -68.19 14.26
CA GLN A 171 23.44 -69.58 14.71
C GLN A 171 24.45 -70.52 14.04
N GLU A 172 24.73 -70.35 12.75
CA GLU A 172 25.75 -71.15 12.07
C GLU A 172 27.16 -70.87 12.56
N ILE A 173 27.51 -69.60 12.81
CA ILE A 173 28.77 -69.23 13.48
C ILE A 173 28.87 -69.95 14.82
N GLN A 174 27.80 -69.90 15.63
CA GLN A 174 27.77 -70.59 16.92
C GLN A 174 28.01 -72.10 16.79
N THR A 175 27.44 -72.78 15.79
CA THR A 175 27.69 -74.22 15.55
C THR A 175 29.09 -74.52 15.01
N THR A 176 29.65 -73.69 14.10
CA THR A 176 31.02 -73.89 13.57
C THR A 176 32.08 -73.72 14.66
N PHE A 177 31.82 -72.87 15.66
CA PHE A 177 32.72 -72.65 16.80
C PHE A 177 32.41 -73.56 18.01
N GLY A 178 31.33 -74.35 17.97
CA GLY A 178 30.97 -75.30 19.03
C GLY A 178 31.87 -76.53 19.14
N GLU A 179 32.72 -76.82 18.15
CA GLU A 179 33.57 -78.02 18.12
C GLU A 179 35.06 -77.82 18.48
N LYS A 180 35.52 -76.60 18.79
CA LYS A 180 36.92 -76.39 19.22
C LYS A 180 37.01 -75.44 20.41
N THR A 181 37.04 -76.00 21.61
CA THR A 181 37.29 -75.28 22.86
C THR A 181 38.80 -75.07 23.09
N ASN A 182 39.24 -73.81 23.18
CA ASN A 182 40.46 -73.41 23.92
C ASN A 182 40.43 -71.91 24.29
N ASP A 183 40.95 -71.58 25.48
CA ASP A 183 40.77 -70.35 26.29
C ASP A 183 40.97 -68.98 25.60
N SER A 184 41.60 -68.90 24.42
CA SER A 184 41.75 -67.64 23.66
C SER A 184 40.43 -67.16 23.03
N THR A 185 39.48 -68.06 22.76
CA THR A 185 38.18 -67.73 22.16
C THR A 185 37.26 -66.95 23.10
N THR A 186 37.36 -67.12 24.41
CA THR A 186 36.54 -66.38 25.41
C THR A 186 36.80 -64.88 25.37
N ILE A 187 38.06 -64.47 25.10
CA ILE A 187 38.44 -63.05 24.99
C ILE A 187 37.89 -62.43 23.70
N TYR A 188 37.90 -63.16 22.58
CA TYR A 188 37.34 -62.69 21.30
C TYR A 188 35.79 -62.65 21.31
N ILE A 189 35.13 -63.59 21.97
CA ILE A 189 33.68 -63.56 22.17
C ILE A 189 33.29 -62.37 23.07
N GLY A 190 34.04 -62.14 24.14
CA GLY A 190 33.86 -60.98 25.02
C GLY A 190 34.02 -59.65 24.27
N SER A 191 35.02 -59.51 23.40
CA SER A 191 35.24 -58.29 22.63
C SER A 191 34.17 -58.05 21.56
N GLY A 192 33.69 -59.12 20.90
CA GLY A 192 32.59 -59.04 19.92
C GLY A 192 31.26 -58.60 20.53
N ILE A 193 30.88 -59.18 21.68
CA ILE A 193 29.68 -58.78 22.42
C ILE A 193 29.80 -57.33 22.90
N PHE A 194 30.98 -56.93 23.36
CA PHE A 194 31.20 -55.58 23.85
C PHE A 194 31.14 -54.51 22.74
N LEU A 195 31.68 -54.81 21.55
CA LEU A 195 31.55 -53.97 20.35
C LEU A 195 30.08 -53.81 19.95
N LEU A 196 29.29 -54.88 20.00
CA LEU A 196 27.85 -54.85 19.72
C LEU A 196 27.11 -53.94 20.71
N VAL A 197 27.38 -54.08 22.01
CA VAL A 197 26.79 -53.22 23.05
C VAL A 197 27.17 -51.75 22.83
N SER A 198 28.44 -51.48 22.49
CA SER A 198 28.94 -50.13 22.19
C SER A 198 28.27 -49.52 20.94
N PHE A 199 28.05 -50.32 19.90
CA PHE A 199 27.35 -49.89 18.69
C PHE A 199 25.87 -49.58 18.95
N VAL A 200 25.19 -50.41 19.76
CA VAL A 200 23.80 -50.16 20.17
C VAL A 200 23.70 -48.89 21.02
N LEU A 201 24.64 -48.65 21.93
CA LEU A 201 24.74 -47.41 22.72
C LEU A 201 24.95 -46.18 21.82
N LEU A 202 25.77 -46.28 20.77
CA LEU A 202 25.99 -45.21 19.79
C LEU A 202 24.69 -44.90 19.02
N LEU A 203 23.98 -45.92 18.54
CA LEU A 203 22.69 -45.73 17.86
C LEU A 203 21.65 -45.09 18.78
N PHE A 204 21.65 -45.46 20.06
CA PHE A 204 20.78 -44.84 21.07
C PHE A 204 21.14 -43.35 21.29
N LEU A 205 22.43 -43.01 21.38
CA LEU A 205 22.92 -41.63 21.45
C LEU A 205 22.51 -40.79 20.24
N ILE A 206 22.69 -41.32 19.03
CA ILE A 206 22.30 -40.66 17.77
C ILE A 206 20.79 -40.40 17.77
N LYS A 207 19.98 -41.38 18.18
CA LYS A 207 18.52 -41.25 18.27
C LYS A 207 18.10 -40.22 19.33
N GLN A 208 18.84 -40.11 20.43
CA GLN A 208 18.56 -39.14 21.49
C GLN A 208 18.89 -37.70 21.06
N ILE A 209 19.88 -37.50 20.19
CA ILE A 209 20.27 -36.18 19.66
C ILE A 209 19.41 -35.77 18.44
N SER A 210 18.94 -36.72 17.64
CA SER A 210 18.24 -36.42 16.38
C SER A 210 16.89 -35.71 16.57
N LYS A 211 16.13 -36.07 17.62
CA LYS A 211 14.85 -35.44 17.93
C LYS A 211 14.98 -33.95 18.31
N PRO A 212 15.76 -33.56 19.33
CA PRO A 212 15.92 -32.14 19.67
C PRO A 212 16.60 -31.34 18.56
N LEU A 213 17.50 -31.96 17.77
CA LEU A 213 18.08 -31.31 16.60
C LEU A 213 17.03 -30.99 15.53
N LYS A 214 16.10 -31.92 15.28
CA LYS A 214 14.99 -31.71 14.33
C LYS A 214 14.06 -30.58 14.80
N GLU A 215 13.70 -30.56 16.09
CA GLU A 215 12.88 -29.50 16.69
C GLU A 215 13.57 -28.12 16.58
N ALA A 216 14.88 -28.05 16.87
CA ALA A 216 15.65 -26.82 16.73
C ALA A 216 15.71 -26.31 15.27
N ILE A 217 15.89 -27.21 14.30
CA ILE A 217 15.85 -26.87 12.87
C ILE A 217 14.47 -26.34 12.50
N GLN A 218 13.39 -26.99 12.95
CA GLN A 218 12.02 -26.56 12.67
C GLN A 218 11.73 -25.15 13.21
N ILE A 219 12.09 -24.86 14.46
CA ILE A 219 11.92 -23.51 15.06
C ILE A 219 12.71 -22.47 14.27
N ARG A 220 13.97 -22.77 13.92
CA ARG A 220 14.80 -21.86 13.13
C ARG A 220 14.18 -21.60 11.75
N THR A 221 13.75 -22.65 11.05
CA THR A 221 13.11 -22.51 9.74
C THR A 221 11.79 -21.73 9.84
N ALA A 222 11.02 -21.90 10.92
CA ALA A 222 9.82 -21.10 11.16
C ALA A 222 10.17 -19.60 11.31
N LEU A 223 11.17 -19.27 12.12
CA LEU A 223 11.67 -17.89 12.27
C LEU A 223 12.21 -17.30 10.96
N ASP A 224 12.81 -18.13 10.09
CA ASP A 224 13.29 -17.71 8.78
C ASP A 224 12.16 -17.35 7.80
N CYS A 225 10.94 -17.84 8.04
CA CYS A 225 9.78 -17.62 7.18
C CYS A 225 8.83 -16.51 7.67
N VAL A 226 8.99 -16.01 8.90
CA VAL A 226 8.14 -14.90 9.40
C VAL A 226 8.55 -13.55 8.79
N SER A 227 7.58 -12.65 8.66
CA SER A 227 7.77 -11.28 8.17
C SER A 227 8.29 -10.31 9.23
N THR A 228 8.23 -10.66 10.51
CA THR A 228 8.83 -9.87 11.59
C THR A 228 10.34 -9.89 11.46
N ASN A 229 11.01 -8.74 11.53
CA ASN A 229 12.47 -8.69 11.47
C ASN A 229 13.06 -9.09 12.82
N VAL A 230 13.72 -10.24 12.90
CA VAL A 230 14.21 -10.80 14.16
C VAL A 230 15.72 -10.93 14.15
N MET A 231 16.35 -10.46 15.23
CA MET A 231 17.77 -10.65 15.54
C MET A 231 17.90 -11.24 16.94
N ILE A 232 18.82 -12.20 17.12
CA ILE A 232 19.13 -12.76 18.43
C ILE A 232 20.62 -12.56 18.71
N SER A 233 20.93 -12.13 19.93
CA SER A 233 22.28 -12.11 20.47
C SER A 233 22.43 -13.03 21.67
N ASP A 234 23.64 -13.53 21.89
CA ASP A 234 23.98 -14.31 23.07
C ASP A 234 24.30 -13.42 24.30
N LEU A 235 24.81 -14.01 25.38
CA LEU A 235 25.20 -13.29 26.61
C LEU A 235 26.37 -12.32 26.42
N ASN A 236 27.23 -12.56 25.43
CA ASN A 236 28.34 -11.65 25.11
C ASN A 236 27.88 -10.50 24.21
N LEU A 237 26.63 -10.54 23.73
CA LEU A 237 26.03 -9.68 22.73
C LEU A 237 26.56 -9.91 21.31
N ASP A 238 27.04 -11.12 21.04
CA ASP A 238 27.37 -11.55 19.69
C ASP A 238 26.08 -11.95 18.95
N VAL A 239 25.91 -11.49 17.71
CA VAL A 239 24.72 -11.80 16.90
C VAL A 239 24.78 -13.27 16.47
N VAL A 240 23.89 -14.09 17.01
CA VAL A 240 23.86 -15.54 16.75
C VAL A 240 22.79 -15.96 15.73
N TYR A 241 21.80 -15.10 15.48
CA TYR A 241 20.75 -15.37 14.49
C TYR A 241 20.14 -14.08 13.93
N MET A 242 19.82 -14.13 12.64
CA MET A 242 19.07 -13.12 11.90
C MET A 242 18.17 -13.83 10.90
N ASN A 243 16.89 -13.47 10.84
CA ASN A 243 15.98 -14.06 9.89
C ASN A 243 16.03 -13.39 8.50
N LYS A 244 15.40 -14.01 7.50
CA LYS A 244 15.40 -13.48 6.12
C LYS A 244 14.81 -12.07 6.01
N SER A 245 13.82 -11.75 6.84
CA SER A 245 13.17 -10.44 6.81
C SER A 245 14.11 -9.32 7.26
N ILE A 246 14.84 -9.50 8.37
CA ILE A 246 15.78 -8.47 8.83
C ILE A 246 16.96 -8.29 7.88
N HIS A 247 17.40 -9.36 7.20
CA HIS A 247 18.38 -9.26 6.13
C HIS A 247 17.88 -8.35 5.00
N LYS A 248 16.62 -8.50 4.57
CA LYS A 248 16.02 -7.63 3.54
C LYS A 248 15.91 -6.18 4.02
N MET A 249 15.44 -5.96 5.25
CA MET A 249 15.33 -4.63 5.86
C MET A 249 16.69 -3.93 5.91
N PHE A 250 17.71 -4.57 6.48
CA PHE A 250 19.04 -3.97 6.54
C PHE A 250 19.68 -3.84 5.17
N SER A 251 19.44 -4.73 4.20
CA SER A 251 19.95 -4.57 2.84
C SER A 251 19.42 -3.27 2.19
N ASN A 252 18.18 -2.90 2.48
CA ASN A 252 17.59 -1.66 1.96
C ASN A 252 18.10 -0.40 2.68
N SER A 253 18.54 -0.56 3.94
CA SER A 253 18.92 0.55 4.82
C SER A 253 20.43 0.63 5.08
N GLU A 254 21.24 -0.29 4.55
CA GLU A 254 22.67 -0.43 4.84
C GLU A 254 23.47 0.82 4.46
N SER A 255 23.24 1.35 3.26
CA SER A 255 23.92 2.55 2.76
C SER A 255 23.60 3.79 3.61
N ASP A 256 22.39 3.87 4.15
CA ASP A 256 21.97 4.94 5.05
C ASP A 256 22.59 4.78 6.44
N ILE A 257 22.55 3.58 7.01
CA ILE A 257 23.19 3.25 8.29
C ILE A 257 24.70 3.57 8.24
N GLN A 258 25.37 3.22 7.14
CA GLN A 258 26.79 3.47 6.93
C GLN A 258 27.19 4.96 6.96
N LYS A 259 26.25 5.88 6.70
CA LYS A 259 26.51 7.33 6.84
C LYS A 259 26.83 7.71 8.28
N GLN A 260 26.28 7.00 9.26
CA GLN A 260 26.52 7.22 10.69
C GLN A 260 27.50 6.19 11.28
N ILE A 261 27.42 4.93 10.84
CA ILE A 261 28.22 3.81 11.35
C ILE A 261 29.03 3.23 10.19
N ARG A 262 30.19 3.83 9.90
CA ARG A 262 30.98 3.52 8.69
C ARG A 262 31.43 2.06 8.57
N ASN A 263 31.59 1.36 9.69
CA ASN A 263 31.97 -0.05 9.76
C ASN A 263 30.77 -1.02 9.73
N PHE A 264 29.54 -0.53 9.59
CA PHE A 264 28.37 -1.39 9.47
C PHE A 264 28.42 -2.16 8.14
N SER A 265 28.30 -3.49 8.23
CA SER A 265 28.21 -4.36 7.06
C SER A 265 27.26 -5.51 7.37
N LEU A 266 26.18 -5.62 6.60
CA LEU A 266 25.20 -6.69 6.74
C LEU A 266 25.85 -8.07 6.57
N LYS A 267 26.82 -8.18 5.65
CA LYS A 267 27.56 -9.43 5.40
C LYS A 267 28.33 -9.92 6.63
N ASN A 268 28.85 -8.99 7.43
CA ASN A 268 29.67 -9.29 8.60
C ASN A 268 28.89 -9.19 9.92
N LEU A 269 27.59 -8.88 9.87
CA LEU A 269 26.79 -8.64 11.07
C LEU A 269 26.56 -9.93 11.87
N MET A 270 26.36 -11.05 11.19
CA MET A 270 26.28 -12.38 11.82
C MET A 270 27.62 -12.74 12.48
N GLY A 271 27.57 -13.10 13.77
CA GLY A 271 28.74 -13.43 14.58
C GLY A 271 29.53 -12.22 15.09
N SER A 272 29.15 -10.99 14.70
CA SER A 272 29.76 -9.77 15.23
C SER A 272 29.17 -9.38 16.59
N ASN A 273 29.96 -8.66 17.38
CA ASN A 273 29.48 -8.09 18.63
C ASN A 273 28.78 -6.75 18.41
N ILE A 274 27.56 -6.59 18.93
CA ILE A 274 26.77 -5.38 18.71
C ILE A 274 27.36 -4.12 19.37
N ASP A 275 28.28 -4.26 20.32
CA ASP A 275 29.00 -3.13 20.93
C ASP A 275 29.66 -2.24 19.87
N SER A 276 30.14 -2.86 18.79
CA SER A 276 30.83 -2.19 17.69
C SER A 276 29.97 -1.17 16.94
N TYR A 277 28.66 -1.16 17.20
CA TYR A 277 27.66 -0.30 16.56
C TYR A 277 27.01 0.70 17.54
N HIS A 278 27.38 0.69 18.82
CA HIS A 278 26.83 1.58 19.84
C HIS A 278 27.86 2.63 20.27
N LYS A 279 27.41 3.87 20.52
CA LYS A 279 28.27 4.94 21.04
C LYS A 279 28.74 4.68 22.48
N ASP A 280 27.87 4.11 23.31
CA ASP A 280 28.19 3.66 24.67
C ASP A 280 27.81 2.18 24.84
N PRO A 281 28.75 1.26 24.57
CA PRO A 281 28.53 -0.17 24.76
C PRO A 281 28.25 -0.58 26.20
N SER A 282 28.81 0.14 27.18
CA SER A 282 28.63 -0.19 28.61
C SER A 282 27.18 0.02 29.02
N HIS A 283 26.56 1.10 28.55
CA HIS A 283 25.14 1.35 28.73
C HIS A 283 24.28 0.23 28.12
N GLN A 284 24.56 -0.18 26.89
CA GLN A 284 23.78 -1.22 26.20
C GLN A 284 23.93 -2.58 26.88
N ARG A 285 25.13 -2.94 27.32
CA ARG A 285 25.38 -4.17 28.11
C ARG A 285 24.59 -4.17 29.41
N LYS A 286 24.57 -3.04 30.13
CA LYS A 286 23.77 -2.92 31.36
C LYS A 286 22.28 -3.05 31.07
N LEU A 287 21.77 -2.36 30.06
CA LEU A 287 20.37 -2.43 29.66
C LEU A 287 20.00 -3.86 29.29
N LEU A 288 20.71 -4.47 28.33
CA LEU A 288 20.41 -5.79 27.83
C LEU A 288 20.67 -6.90 28.86
N GLY A 289 21.58 -6.70 29.81
CA GLY A 289 21.87 -7.69 30.85
C GLY A 289 20.88 -7.69 32.02
N THR A 290 20.10 -6.62 32.21
CA THR A 290 19.28 -6.44 33.44
C THR A 290 17.78 -6.52 33.22
N PHE A 291 17.28 -6.35 31.99
CA PHE A 291 15.84 -6.40 31.74
C PHE A 291 15.27 -7.82 31.86
N THR A 292 14.14 -7.94 32.54
CA THR A 292 13.43 -9.21 32.83
C THR A 292 12.12 -9.36 32.04
N SER A 293 11.66 -8.30 31.36
CA SER A 293 10.41 -8.23 30.59
C SER A 293 10.60 -7.40 29.33
N GLU A 294 9.64 -7.38 28.41
CA GLU A 294 9.74 -6.61 27.17
C GLU A 294 10.25 -5.17 27.36
N HIS A 295 11.21 -4.77 26.52
CA HIS A 295 11.72 -3.40 26.47
C HIS A 295 11.46 -2.81 25.08
N LYS A 296 10.72 -1.70 25.03
CA LYS A 296 10.32 -1.01 23.79
C LYS A 296 11.06 0.31 23.69
N THR A 297 11.70 0.55 22.56
CA THR A 297 12.42 1.81 22.30
C THR A 297 12.40 2.17 20.83
N SER A 298 12.62 3.45 20.51
CA SER A 298 12.76 3.95 19.15
C SER A 298 14.12 4.59 19.01
N ILE A 299 14.81 4.28 17.91
CA ILE A 299 16.15 4.78 17.62
C ILE A 299 16.26 5.33 16.22
N ILE A 300 17.21 6.24 16.01
CA ILE A 300 17.50 6.82 14.69
C ILE A 300 18.95 6.48 14.32
N ILE A 301 19.15 5.84 13.17
CA ILE A 301 20.47 5.50 12.64
C ILE A 301 20.52 5.87 11.17
N GLY A 302 21.44 6.76 10.79
CA GLY A 302 21.66 7.07 9.37
C GLY A 302 20.46 7.70 8.67
N ASN A 303 19.66 8.51 9.38
CA ASN A 303 18.37 9.06 8.95
C ASN A 303 17.22 8.02 8.79
N ARG A 304 17.42 6.78 9.25
CA ARG A 304 16.36 5.78 9.37
C ARG A 304 15.83 5.75 10.80
N GLU A 305 14.54 5.59 10.95
CA GLU A 305 13.83 5.50 12.22
C GLU A 305 13.39 4.05 12.44
N PHE A 306 13.85 3.44 13.53
CA PHE A 306 13.54 2.06 13.88
C PHE A 306 12.82 1.98 15.22
N ASN A 307 11.75 1.19 15.29
CA ASN A 307 11.17 0.72 16.53
C ASN A 307 11.75 -0.65 16.88
N LEU A 308 12.13 -0.81 18.14
CA LEU A 308 12.75 -2.01 18.70
C LEU A 308 11.93 -2.56 19.84
N ILE A 309 11.73 -3.88 19.83
CA ILE A 309 11.15 -4.63 20.94
C ILE A 309 12.14 -5.72 21.34
N ALA A 310 12.78 -5.56 22.51
CA ALA A 310 13.75 -6.52 23.02
C ALA A 310 13.14 -7.39 24.13
N ASN A 311 13.34 -8.70 24.04
CA ASN A 311 12.89 -9.70 25.03
C ASN A 311 14.06 -10.57 25.51
N PRO A 312 14.13 -10.92 26.81
CA PRO A 312 15.15 -11.82 27.31
C PRO A 312 14.87 -13.25 26.84
N ILE A 313 15.90 -13.98 26.42
CA ILE A 313 15.78 -15.43 26.19
C ILE A 313 16.18 -16.11 27.50
N LEU A 314 15.22 -16.75 28.17
CA LEU A 314 15.41 -17.45 29.44
C LEU A 314 15.22 -18.96 29.25
N THR A 315 15.95 -19.77 30.01
CA THR A 315 15.67 -21.20 30.15
C THR A 315 14.48 -21.45 31.07
N ASP A 316 13.98 -22.68 31.10
CA ASP A 316 12.94 -23.13 32.04
C ASP A 316 13.33 -22.95 33.53
N LYS A 317 14.63 -22.79 33.82
CA LYS A 317 15.15 -22.53 35.16
C LYS A 317 15.34 -21.03 35.46
N GLY A 318 14.97 -20.16 34.53
CA GLY A 318 15.15 -18.70 34.63
C GLY A 318 16.57 -18.22 34.30
N GLU A 319 17.46 -19.07 33.81
CA GLU A 319 18.80 -18.67 33.40
C GLU A 319 18.76 -17.94 32.05
N ARG A 320 19.45 -16.81 31.93
CA ARG A 320 19.50 -16.04 30.68
C ARG A 320 20.42 -16.69 29.66
N LEU A 321 19.97 -16.77 28.42
CA LEU A 321 20.74 -17.26 27.26
C LEU A 321 21.17 -16.14 26.31
N GLY A 322 20.44 -15.02 26.32
CA GLY A 322 20.64 -13.95 25.36
C GLY A 322 19.45 -13.00 25.29
N SER A 323 19.33 -12.29 24.18
CA SER A 323 18.20 -11.40 23.90
C SER A 323 17.70 -11.61 22.47
N VAL A 324 16.39 -11.57 22.28
CA VAL A 324 15.77 -11.45 20.96
C VAL A 324 15.29 -10.01 20.77
N VAL A 325 15.53 -9.44 19.60
CA VAL A 325 15.10 -8.07 19.26
C VAL A 325 14.30 -8.12 17.96
N GLU A 326 13.09 -7.58 18.03
CA GLU A 326 12.24 -7.33 16.86
C GLU A 326 12.48 -5.90 16.37
N TRP A 327 12.65 -5.76 15.05
CA TRP A 327 12.93 -4.48 14.40
C TRP A 327 11.78 -4.08 13.47
N ALA A 328 11.40 -2.82 13.49
CA ALA A 328 10.49 -2.24 12.50
C ALA A 328 11.07 -0.93 11.98
N ASP A 329 11.39 -0.89 10.69
CA ASP A 329 11.71 0.37 10.00
C ASP A 329 10.41 1.15 9.79
N VAL A 330 10.26 2.24 10.54
CA VAL A 330 9.07 3.12 10.52
C VAL A 330 9.35 4.43 9.78
N THR A 331 10.51 4.55 9.13
CA THR A 331 10.98 5.78 8.47
C THR A 331 9.94 6.33 7.51
N GLU A 332 9.43 5.49 6.61
CA GLU A 332 8.49 5.92 5.57
C GLU A 332 7.13 6.31 6.16
N SER A 333 6.58 5.49 7.06
CA SER A 333 5.30 5.79 7.74
C SER A 333 5.37 7.12 8.50
N ASN A 334 6.46 7.35 9.25
CA ASN A 334 6.67 8.59 9.97
C ASN A 334 6.94 9.77 9.04
N ALA A 335 7.56 9.56 7.88
CA ALA A 335 7.76 10.59 6.86
C ALA A 335 6.42 11.02 6.23
N HIS A 336 5.54 10.07 5.89
CA HIS A 336 4.18 10.37 5.39
C HIS A 336 3.38 11.15 6.41
N ALA A 337 3.38 10.72 7.68
CA ALA A 337 2.71 11.43 8.76
C ALA A 337 3.22 12.87 8.92
N ARG A 338 4.55 13.08 8.90
CA ARG A 338 5.16 14.43 8.93
C ARG A 338 4.84 15.26 7.69
N ALA A 339 4.70 14.64 6.53
CA ALA A 339 4.35 15.34 5.29
C ALA A 339 2.92 15.90 5.32
N VAL A 340 1.99 15.17 5.93
CA VAL A 340 0.63 15.65 6.19
C VAL A 340 0.67 16.76 7.25
N ASP A 341 1.35 16.51 8.37
CA ASP A 341 1.45 17.47 9.48
C ASP A 341 2.01 18.84 9.03
N ARG A 342 3.06 18.86 8.20
CA ARG A 342 3.66 20.11 7.71
C ARG A 342 2.81 20.86 6.69
N SER A 343 1.86 20.20 6.02
CA SER A 343 1.13 20.78 4.87
C SER A 343 -0.26 21.28 5.20
N GLN A 344 -0.87 20.80 6.28
CA GLN A 344 -2.24 21.18 6.67
C GLN A 344 -2.31 21.63 8.13
N ALA A 345 -3.30 22.47 8.43
CA ALA A 345 -3.65 22.77 9.82
C ALA A 345 -4.38 21.57 10.42
N MET A 346 -3.83 21.02 11.50
CA MET A 346 -4.31 19.81 12.16
C MET A 346 -4.57 20.03 13.64
N ILE A 347 -5.68 19.49 14.14
CA ILE A 347 -6.04 19.50 15.56
C ILE A 347 -6.77 18.20 15.92
N GLU A 348 -6.46 17.65 17.09
CA GLU A 348 -7.08 16.44 17.62
C GLU A 348 -7.93 16.73 18.85
N PHE A 349 -9.03 16.01 18.96
CA PHE A 349 -9.98 16.11 20.06
C PHE A 349 -10.28 14.73 20.65
N LYS A 350 -10.58 14.70 21.95
CA LYS A 350 -11.37 13.63 22.55
C LYS A 350 -12.78 13.61 21.94
N MET A 351 -13.51 12.52 22.16
CA MET A 351 -14.87 12.34 21.65
C MET A 351 -15.90 13.34 22.21
N ASP A 352 -15.61 13.96 23.36
CA ASP A 352 -16.39 15.05 23.96
C ASP A 352 -16.05 16.45 23.39
N GLY A 353 -15.08 16.54 22.48
CA GLY A 353 -14.62 17.79 21.89
C GLY A 353 -13.54 18.53 22.67
N THR A 354 -12.97 17.93 23.72
CA THR A 354 -11.78 18.46 24.41
C THR A 354 -10.53 18.32 23.54
N ILE A 355 -9.77 19.39 23.40
CA ILE A 355 -8.55 19.48 22.58
C ILE A 355 -7.42 18.66 23.22
N LEU A 356 -6.85 17.75 22.44
CA LEU A 356 -5.70 16.92 22.83
C LEU A 356 -4.37 17.56 22.41
N THR A 357 -4.29 17.94 21.13
CA THR A 357 -3.11 18.56 20.53
C THR A 357 -3.48 19.29 19.25
N ALA A 358 -2.63 20.18 18.78
CA ALA A 358 -2.72 20.83 17.48
C ALA A 358 -1.30 21.07 16.96
N ASN A 359 -1.15 21.09 15.63
CA ASN A 359 0.14 21.36 15.01
C ASN A 359 0.39 22.86 14.80
N GLU A 360 1.63 23.22 14.48
CA GLU A 360 2.06 24.61 14.32
C GLU A 360 1.26 25.37 13.25
N ASN A 361 0.83 24.68 12.18
CA ASN A 361 0.00 25.27 11.14
C ASN A 361 -1.35 25.74 11.69
N PHE A 362 -2.02 24.91 12.49
CA PHE A 362 -3.28 25.27 13.13
C PHE A 362 -3.10 26.38 14.16
N LEU A 363 -2.06 26.27 15.00
CA LEU A 363 -1.74 27.23 16.05
C LEU A 363 -1.47 28.62 15.46
N THR A 364 -0.62 28.70 14.43
CA THR A 364 -0.29 29.94 13.72
C THR A 364 -1.52 30.54 13.05
N LEU A 365 -2.31 29.73 12.35
CA LEU A 365 -3.53 30.16 11.66
C LEU A 365 -4.53 30.81 12.63
N MET A 366 -4.79 30.13 13.75
CA MET A 366 -5.75 30.56 14.76
C MET A 366 -5.17 31.60 15.74
N GLY A 367 -3.85 31.78 15.79
CA GLY A 367 -3.17 32.75 16.64
C GLY A 367 -3.04 32.33 18.11
N TYR A 368 -3.05 31.03 18.40
CA TYR A 368 -2.90 30.48 19.76
C TYR A 368 -1.62 29.68 19.91
N SER A 369 -1.13 29.55 21.14
CA SER A 369 -0.16 28.51 21.53
C SER A 369 -0.88 27.23 21.97
N LEU A 370 -0.18 26.09 21.92
CA LEU A 370 -0.75 24.81 22.37
C LEU A 370 -1.18 24.86 23.85
N ALA A 371 -0.39 25.53 24.70
CA ALA A 371 -0.67 25.65 26.13
C ALA A 371 -1.99 26.37 26.43
N GLU A 372 -2.40 27.31 25.56
CA GLU A 372 -3.66 28.05 25.72
C GLU A 372 -4.90 27.22 25.35
N ILE A 373 -4.77 26.28 24.41
CA ILE A 373 -5.91 25.54 23.86
C ILE A 373 -6.01 24.10 24.37
N LYS A 374 -4.90 23.48 24.78
CA LYS A 374 -4.89 22.08 25.21
C LYS A 374 -5.77 21.90 26.45
N GLY A 375 -6.67 20.92 26.41
CA GLY A 375 -7.65 20.67 27.47
C GLY A 375 -8.89 21.55 27.40
N GLN A 376 -8.92 22.60 26.58
CA GLN A 376 -10.12 23.39 26.32
C GLN A 376 -11.07 22.65 25.38
N HIS A 377 -12.34 23.03 25.36
CA HIS A 377 -13.32 22.45 24.45
C HIS A 377 -13.36 23.22 23.12
N HIS A 378 -13.49 22.49 22.00
CA HIS A 378 -13.63 23.01 20.63
C HIS A 378 -14.52 24.26 20.47
N ARG A 379 -15.56 24.43 21.31
CA ARG A 379 -16.48 25.58 21.28
C ARG A 379 -15.79 26.94 21.44
N MET A 380 -14.57 26.98 21.97
CA MET A 380 -13.80 28.22 22.07
C MET A 380 -13.54 28.89 20.71
N PHE A 381 -13.57 28.12 19.61
CA PHE A 381 -13.36 28.62 18.25
C PHE A 381 -14.66 29.05 17.55
N LEU A 382 -15.79 29.11 18.27
CA LEU A 382 -17.11 29.40 17.72
C LEU A 382 -17.69 30.67 18.33
N GLU A 383 -18.57 31.33 17.58
CA GLU A 383 -19.42 32.37 18.15
C GLU A 383 -20.38 31.76 19.19
N SER A 384 -20.70 32.53 20.24
CA SER A 384 -21.56 32.06 21.35
C SER A 384 -22.92 31.52 20.87
N LYS A 385 -23.49 32.10 19.82
CA LYS A 385 -24.77 31.65 19.25
C LYS A 385 -24.64 30.26 18.59
N GLU A 386 -23.57 30.02 17.84
CA GLU A 386 -23.33 28.74 17.15
C GLU A 386 -22.97 27.65 18.16
N ALA A 387 -22.11 27.94 19.13
CA ALA A 387 -21.68 27.02 20.18
C ALA A 387 -22.84 26.46 21.01
N ASN A 388 -23.94 27.21 21.14
CA ASN A 388 -25.13 26.81 21.88
C ASN A 388 -26.25 26.24 20.99
N SER A 389 -26.04 26.15 19.67
CA SER A 389 -27.05 25.69 18.71
C SER A 389 -27.29 24.18 18.78
N GLU A 390 -28.47 23.75 18.35
CA GLU A 390 -28.77 22.32 18.18
C GLU A 390 -27.90 21.68 17.09
N ALA A 391 -27.63 22.40 16.00
CA ALA A 391 -26.76 21.93 14.92
C ALA A 391 -25.35 21.57 15.43
N TYR A 392 -24.78 22.38 16.34
CA TYR A 392 -23.49 22.09 16.95
C TYR A 392 -23.50 20.86 17.87
N ARG A 393 -24.62 20.60 18.56
CA ARG A 393 -24.76 19.37 19.36
C ARG A 393 -24.84 18.15 18.46
N GLN A 394 -25.68 18.20 17.42
CA GLN A 394 -25.82 17.12 16.45
C GLN A 394 -24.52 16.82 15.70
N PHE A 395 -23.72 17.85 15.41
CA PHE A 395 -22.37 17.72 14.86
C PHE A 395 -21.51 16.74 15.68
N TRP A 396 -21.42 16.93 17.00
CA TRP A 396 -20.65 16.02 17.87
C TRP A 396 -21.30 14.65 18.02
N VAL A 397 -22.63 14.57 18.03
CA VAL A 397 -23.34 13.27 18.05
C VAL A 397 -23.01 12.45 16.80
N SER A 398 -22.99 13.06 15.61
CA SER A 398 -22.56 12.41 14.36
C SER A 398 -21.13 11.88 14.42
N LEU A 399 -20.18 12.71 14.88
CA LEU A 399 -18.78 12.28 15.05
C LEU A 399 -18.66 11.11 16.04
N ASN A 400 -19.47 11.11 17.10
CA ASN A 400 -19.54 10.01 18.07
C ASN A 400 -20.13 8.71 17.51
N ARG A 401 -20.84 8.75 16.38
CA ARG A 401 -21.27 7.56 15.62
C ARG A 401 -20.24 7.10 14.58
N GLY A 402 -19.10 7.78 14.47
CA GLY A 402 -18.07 7.48 13.46
C GLY A 402 -18.30 8.16 12.11
N GLU A 403 -19.29 9.06 12.00
CA GLU A 403 -19.56 9.81 10.76
C GLU A 403 -18.58 10.97 10.63
N PHE A 404 -17.83 11.05 9.53
CA PHE A 404 -17.00 12.22 9.24
C PHE A 404 -17.85 13.38 8.71
N GLN A 405 -17.38 14.62 8.89
CA GLN A 405 -18.04 15.80 8.33
C GLN A 405 -17.06 16.72 7.62
N THR A 406 -17.44 17.15 6.42
CA THR A 406 -16.69 18.10 5.59
C THR A 406 -17.56 19.29 5.25
N ALA A 407 -17.09 20.49 5.55
CA ALA A 407 -17.75 21.74 5.15
C ALA A 407 -16.78 22.93 5.22
N GLU A 408 -17.28 24.10 4.83
CA GLU A 408 -16.63 25.38 5.10
C GLU A 408 -17.18 25.97 6.41
N TYR A 409 -16.28 26.33 7.33
CA TYR A 409 -16.63 26.81 8.66
C TYR A 409 -16.00 28.17 8.92
N LYS A 410 -16.81 29.11 9.40
CA LYS A 410 -16.29 30.30 10.07
C LYS A 410 -15.86 29.92 11.49
N ARG A 411 -14.64 30.28 11.87
CA ARG A 411 -14.09 30.08 13.22
C ARG A 411 -13.46 31.35 13.73
N LEU A 412 -13.36 31.43 15.05
CA LEU A 412 -12.74 32.54 15.76
C LEU A 412 -11.36 32.11 16.27
N GLY A 413 -10.33 32.79 15.79
CA GLY A 413 -9.00 32.78 16.35
C GLY A 413 -8.89 33.68 17.58
N LYS A 414 -7.67 33.79 18.10
CA LYS A 414 -7.36 34.64 19.25
C LYS A 414 -7.80 36.08 18.99
N ASN A 415 -8.32 36.73 20.03
CA ASN A 415 -8.86 38.09 19.98
C ASN A 415 -10.03 38.27 18.98
N GLY A 416 -10.76 37.19 18.65
CA GLY A 416 -11.91 37.25 17.76
C GLY A 416 -11.57 37.35 16.26
N LYS A 417 -10.31 37.08 15.88
CA LYS A 417 -9.90 37.03 14.46
C LYS A 417 -10.79 36.04 13.70
N GLU A 418 -11.54 36.52 12.71
CA GLU A 418 -12.34 35.63 11.87
C GLU A 418 -11.45 34.86 10.90
N VAL A 419 -11.66 33.54 10.83
CA VAL A 419 -10.97 32.63 9.92
C VAL A 419 -11.99 31.73 9.25
N TRP A 420 -11.94 31.63 7.92
CA TRP A 420 -12.74 30.68 7.16
C TRP A 420 -11.91 29.46 6.81
N LEU A 421 -12.42 28.30 7.21
CA LEU A 421 -11.72 27.02 7.06
C LEU A 421 -12.55 26.07 6.20
N GLN A 422 -11.99 25.56 5.10
CA GLN A 422 -12.48 24.31 4.53
C GLN A 422 -11.91 23.19 5.38
N ALA A 423 -12.75 22.43 6.08
CA ALA A 423 -12.28 21.44 7.04
C ALA A 423 -13.05 20.13 7.00
N THR A 424 -12.32 19.06 7.31
CA THR A 424 -12.85 17.70 7.49
C THR A 424 -12.56 17.24 8.90
N TYR A 425 -13.59 16.89 9.65
CA TYR A 425 -13.51 16.26 10.96
C TYR A 425 -13.74 14.76 10.80
N THR A 426 -12.75 13.95 11.16
CA THR A 426 -12.74 12.51 10.94
C THR A 426 -12.57 11.78 12.28
N PRO A 427 -13.55 10.98 12.70
CA PRO A 427 -13.37 10.07 13.83
C PRO A 427 -12.32 9.01 13.51
N ILE A 428 -11.38 8.80 14.43
CA ILE A 428 -10.43 7.69 14.41
C ILE A 428 -11.07 6.55 15.20
N LEU A 429 -11.21 5.41 14.53
CA LEU A 429 -11.87 4.22 15.05
C LEU A 429 -10.84 3.23 15.59
N ASP A 430 -11.22 2.47 16.62
CA ASP A 430 -10.46 1.31 17.06
C ASP A 430 -10.70 0.08 16.17
N ALA A 431 -10.08 -1.06 16.52
CA ALA A 431 -10.21 -2.30 15.76
C ALA A 431 -11.65 -2.88 15.72
N ASN A 432 -12.52 -2.47 16.65
CA ASN A 432 -13.94 -2.88 16.69
C ASN A 432 -14.85 -1.86 15.98
N GLY A 433 -14.28 -0.80 15.38
CA GLY A 433 -15.03 0.27 14.74
C GLY A 433 -15.59 1.32 15.72
N VAL A 434 -15.18 1.29 16.99
CA VAL A 434 -15.62 2.27 17.99
C VAL A 434 -14.80 3.55 17.85
N PRO A 435 -15.43 4.73 17.70
CA PRO A 435 -14.71 6.01 17.70
C PRO A 435 -13.98 6.29 19.02
N ILE A 436 -12.68 6.59 18.95
CA ILE A 436 -11.83 6.84 20.14
C ILE A 436 -11.30 8.27 20.23
N LYS A 437 -11.15 8.97 19.10
CA LYS A 437 -10.78 10.39 19.04
C LYS A 437 -11.23 10.99 17.70
N VAL A 438 -11.19 12.32 17.57
CA VAL A 438 -11.47 13.01 16.31
C VAL A 438 -10.23 13.78 15.87
N ILE A 439 -9.84 13.61 14.62
CA ILE A 439 -8.81 14.44 13.97
C ILE A 439 -9.48 15.39 12.98
N LYS A 440 -9.07 16.65 12.97
CA LYS A 440 -9.53 17.65 12.00
C LYS A 440 -8.37 18.11 11.16
N PHE A 441 -8.59 18.10 9.85
CA PHE A 441 -7.73 18.74 8.86
C PHE A 441 -8.42 19.99 8.32
N ALA A 442 -7.67 21.08 8.16
CA ALA A 442 -8.21 22.36 7.70
C ALA A 442 -7.27 23.07 6.73
N THR A 443 -7.89 23.71 5.74
CA THR A 443 -7.26 24.65 4.80
C THR A 443 -7.86 26.03 5.03
N ASP A 444 -7.01 27.05 5.15
CA ASP A 444 -7.45 28.44 5.21
C ASP A 444 -7.96 28.90 3.84
N ILE A 445 -9.22 29.32 3.80
CA ILE A 445 -9.87 29.89 2.61
C ILE A 445 -10.34 31.33 2.84
N THR A 446 -9.84 31.98 3.91
CA THR A 446 -10.23 33.34 4.30
C THR A 446 -9.99 34.33 3.17
N GLU A 447 -8.82 34.29 2.55
CA GLU A 447 -8.48 35.20 1.45
C GLU A 447 -9.35 34.94 0.21
N ASN A 448 -9.56 33.67 -0.13
CA ASN A 448 -10.46 33.29 -1.24
C ASN A 448 -11.89 33.81 -0.99
N LYS A 449 -12.40 33.70 0.26
CA LYS A 449 -13.72 34.22 0.64
C LYS A 449 -13.79 35.74 0.56
N LYS A 450 -12.75 36.45 0.98
CA LYS A 450 -12.66 37.91 0.86
C LYS A 450 -12.70 38.35 -0.60
N GLN A 451 -11.90 37.73 -1.46
CA GLN A 451 -11.88 38.02 -2.90
C GLN A 451 -13.23 37.77 -3.56
N ILE A 452 -13.86 36.62 -3.26
CA ILE A 452 -15.22 36.34 -3.76
C ILE A 452 -16.21 37.40 -3.30
N ARG A 453 -16.17 37.80 -2.03
CA ARG A 453 -17.08 38.84 -1.50
C ARG A 453 -16.83 40.20 -2.14
N GLU A 454 -15.58 40.52 -2.42
CA GLU A 454 -15.18 41.75 -3.12
C GLU A 454 -15.71 41.75 -4.56
N PHE A 455 -15.50 40.68 -5.33
CA PHE A 455 -16.04 40.57 -6.69
C PHE A 455 -17.56 40.63 -6.71
N VAL A 456 -18.24 39.95 -5.79
CA VAL A 456 -19.70 40.06 -5.63
C VAL A 456 -20.09 41.51 -5.34
N GLY A 457 -19.37 42.21 -4.45
CA GLY A 457 -19.61 43.62 -4.14
C GLY A 457 -19.42 44.55 -5.34
N GLN A 458 -18.41 44.31 -6.17
CA GLN A 458 -18.20 45.05 -7.42
C GLN A 458 -19.34 44.83 -8.42
N ILE A 459 -19.80 43.58 -8.59
CA ILE A 459 -20.95 43.27 -9.45
C ILE A 459 -22.23 43.94 -8.92
N GLU A 460 -22.47 43.89 -7.60
CA GLU A 460 -23.60 44.57 -6.95
C GLU A 460 -23.55 46.09 -7.19
N ALA A 461 -22.37 46.71 -7.14
CA ALA A 461 -22.20 48.14 -7.39
C ALA A 461 -22.45 48.49 -8.87
N ILE A 462 -21.94 47.70 -9.82
CA ILE A 462 -22.19 47.88 -11.26
C ILE A 462 -23.69 47.76 -11.56
N ASN A 463 -24.35 46.73 -11.02
CA ASN A 463 -25.78 46.50 -11.21
C ASN A 463 -26.65 47.63 -10.63
N LYS A 464 -26.14 48.44 -9.70
CA LYS A 464 -26.82 49.63 -9.16
C LYS A 464 -26.56 50.91 -9.97
N ALA A 465 -25.57 50.91 -10.86
CA ALA A 465 -25.12 52.11 -11.56
C ALA A 465 -25.45 52.14 -13.06
N GLN A 466 -25.60 50.98 -13.71
CA GLN A 466 -25.82 50.90 -15.16
C GLN A 466 -26.94 49.93 -15.52
N ALA A 467 -27.55 50.10 -16.70
CA ALA A 467 -28.49 49.13 -17.21
C ALA A 467 -27.74 47.87 -17.65
N THR A 468 -28.11 46.71 -17.09
CA THR A 468 -27.45 45.42 -17.34
C THR A 468 -28.47 44.39 -17.79
N ILE A 469 -28.13 43.65 -18.84
CA ILE A 469 -28.92 42.52 -19.35
C ILE A 469 -27.99 41.39 -19.82
N GLU A 470 -28.36 40.16 -19.48
CA GLU A 470 -27.63 38.95 -19.82
C GLU A 470 -28.35 38.14 -20.90
N PHE A 471 -27.57 37.55 -21.80
CA PHE A 471 -28.06 36.70 -22.88
C PHE A 471 -27.27 35.39 -22.95
N HIS A 472 -27.95 34.33 -23.39
CA HIS A 472 -27.28 33.20 -24.01
C HIS A 472 -26.60 33.63 -25.31
N LEU A 473 -25.68 32.82 -25.83
CA LEU A 473 -24.93 33.14 -27.06
C LEU A 473 -25.83 33.27 -28.31
N ASP A 474 -27.03 32.68 -28.28
CA ASP A 474 -28.04 32.81 -29.33
C ASP A 474 -28.86 34.11 -29.24
N GLY A 475 -28.64 34.93 -28.20
CA GLY A 475 -29.36 36.16 -27.94
C GLY A 475 -30.66 36.00 -27.16
N THR A 476 -30.92 34.82 -26.58
CA THR A 476 -32.02 34.59 -25.62
C THR A 476 -31.72 35.24 -24.28
N ILE A 477 -32.67 36.00 -23.73
CA ILE A 477 -32.51 36.77 -22.50
C ILE A 477 -32.54 35.85 -21.27
N ILE A 478 -31.50 35.94 -20.44
CA ILE A 478 -31.35 35.21 -19.18
C ILE A 478 -31.95 36.02 -18.02
N SER A 479 -31.49 37.25 -17.86
CA SER A 479 -31.92 38.17 -16.81
C SER A 479 -31.61 39.63 -17.18
N ALA A 480 -32.21 40.58 -16.49
CA ALA A 480 -31.89 42.00 -16.59
C ALA A 480 -32.09 42.68 -15.23
N ASN A 481 -31.34 43.75 -14.95
CA ASN A 481 -31.51 44.52 -13.72
C ASN A 481 -32.63 45.57 -13.84
N ASP A 482 -33.01 46.15 -12.70
CA ASP A 482 -34.12 47.09 -12.60
C ASP A 482 -33.91 48.36 -13.44
N ILE A 483 -32.66 48.81 -13.60
CA ILE A 483 -32.33 49.97 -14.42
C ILE A 483 -32.67 49.68 -15.89
N PHE A 484 -32.23 48.53 -16.42
CA PHE A 484 -32.56 48.14 -17.79
C PHE A 484 -34.07 48.00 -18.00
N LEU A 485 -34.74 47.32 -17.06
CA LEU A 485 -36.19 47.09 -17.10
C LEU A 485 -36.96 48.42 -17.12
N THR A 486 -36.59 49.35 -16.24
CA THR A 486 -37.19 50.69 -16.15
C THR A 486 -36.93 51.51 -17.40
N THR A 487 -35.69 51.55 -17.88
CA THR A 487 -35.30 52.27 -19.10
C THR A 487 -36.10 51.80 -20.32
N MET A 488 -36.22 50.48 -20.49
CA MET A 488 -36.94 49.86 -21.61
C MET A 488 -38.46 49.76 -21.41
N GLY A 489 -38.96 49.95 -20.19
CA GLY A 489 -40.38 49.92 -19.85
C GLY A 489 -40.99 48.51 -19.74
N TYR A 490 -40.19 47.48 -19.49
CA TYR A 490 -40.65 46.09 -19.36
C TYR A 490 -40.44 45.55 -17.94
N SER A 491 -41.21 44.53 -17.56
CA SER A 491 -40.90 43.67 -16.41
C SER A 491 -40.03 42.47 -16.83
N LEU A 492 -39.32 41.87 -15.87
CA LEU A 492 -38.46 40.70 -16.16
C LEU A 492 -39.26 39.54 -16.77
N SER A 493 -40.45 39.26 -16.24
CA SER A 493 -41.33 38.18 -16.73
C SER A 493 -41.78 38.36 -18.18
N GLU A 494 -41.80 39.59 -18.70
CA GLU A 494 -42.18 39.86 -20.09
C GLU A 494 -41.05 39.57 -21.08
N ILE A 495 -39.80 39.67 -20.63
CA ILE A 495 -38.62 39.59 -21.51
C ILE A 495 -37.79 38.32 -21.30
N GLN A 496 -37.82 37.71 -20.11
CA GLN A 496 -37.02 36.53 -19.81
C GLN A 496 -37.37 35.36 -20.73
N GLY A 497 -36.36 34.69 -21.29
CA GLY A 497 -36.53 33.64 -22.28
C GLY A 497 -36.96 34.12 -23.67
N LYS A 498 -37.20 35.43 -23.87
CA LYS A 498 -37.39 36.01 -25.21
C LYS A 498 -36.05 36.35 -25.82
N HIS A 499 -36.03 36.51 -27.14
CA HIS A 499 -34.82 36.84 -27.87
C HIS A 499 -34.65 38.37 -27.97
N HIS A 500 -33.41 38.84 -27.83
CA HIS A 500 -32.98 40.25 -27.97
C HIS A 500 -33.63 41.02 -29.13
N ARG A 501 -33.99 40.35 -30.23
CA ARG A 501 -34.64 40.94 -31.41
C ARG A 501 -35.92 41.75 -31.07
N MET A 502 -36.57 41.48 -29.95
CA MET A 502 -37.74 42.23 -29.50
C MET A 502 -37.46 43.72 -29.22
N PHE A 503 -36.20 44.08 -28.94
CA PHE A 503 -35.79 45.47 -28.68
C PHE A 503 -35.30 46.19 -29.93
N VAL A 504 -35.37 45.55 -31.11
CA VAL A 504 -34.66 45.98 -32.31
C VAL A 504 -35.67 46.30 -33.41
N GLU A 505 -35.39 47.29 -34.26
CA GLU A 505 -36.26 47.65 -35.38
C GLU A 505 -36.42 46.46 -36.36
N PRO A 506 -37.65 46.16 -36.83
CA PRO A 506 -37.93 44.97 -37.65
C PRO A 506 -37.05 44.82 -38.89
N ASN A 507 -36.69 45.93 -39.54
CA ASN A 507 -35.86 45.92 -40.75
C ASN A 507 -34.42 45.46 -40.45
N TYR A 508 -33.87 45.82 -39.29
CA TYR A 508 -32.51 45.44 -38.91
C TYR A 508 -32.42 43.99 -38.42
N VAL A 509 -33.47 43.45 -37.79
CA VAL A 509 -33.49 42.06 -37.30
C VAL A 509 -33.21 41.03 -38.42
N ASN A 510 -33.63 41.33 -39.64
CA ASN A 510 -33.46 40.44 -40.80
C ASN A 510 -32.14 40.65 -41.56
N SER A 511 -31.32 41.61 -41.14
CA SER A 511 -30.10 41.98 -41.84
C SER A 511 -28.95 40.99 -41.56
N GLU A 512 -27.95 40.96 -42.44
CA GLU A 512 -26.77 40.11 -42.24
C GLU A 512 -25.90 40.63 -41.08
N GLU A 513 -25.88 41.95 -40.89
CA GLU A 513 -25.18 42.60 -39.78
C GLU A 513 -25.69 42.12 -38.42
N TYR A 514 -27.01 41.95 -38.26
CA TYR A 514 -27.59 41.44 -37.01
C TYR A 514 -27.23 39.97 -36.74
N LYS A 515 -27.06 39.14 -37.78
CA LYS A 515 -26.61 37.76 -37.62
C LYS A 515 -25.13 37.71 -37.24
N GLN A 516 -24.29 38.45 -37.97
CA GLN A 516 -22.85 38.51 -37.71
C GLN A 516 -22.55 39.05 -36.31
N PHE A 517 -23.37 39.98 -35.81
CA PHE A 517 -23.31 40.49 -34.43
C PHE A 517 -23.33 39.38 -33.36
N TRP A 518 -24.21 38.38 -33.49
CA TRP A 518 -24.26 37.28 -32.51
C TRP A 518 -23.15 36.26 -32.74
N ILE A 519 -22.73 36.05 -33.99
CA ILE A 519 -21.62 35.15 -34.32
C ILE A 519 -20.30 35.71 -33.75
N SER A 520 -20.04 37.01 -33.87
CA SER A 520 -18.83 37.65 -33.30
C SER A 520 -18.79 37.53 -31.78
N LEU A 521 -19.90 37.82 -31.10
CA LEU A 521 -20.03 37.60 -29.66
C LEU A 521 -19.79 36.13 -29.27
N GLY A 522 -20.29 35.18 -30.07
CA GLY A 522 -20.03 33.76 -29.90
C GLY A 522 -18.58 33.34 -30.07
N ARG A 523 -17.77 34.14 -30.79
CA ARG A 523 -16.30 33.97 -30.90
C ARG A 523 -15.51 34.67 -29.78
N GLY A 524 -16.18 35.40 -28.90
CA GLY A 524 -15.55 36.14 -27.80
C GLY A 524 -15.20 37.59 -28.15
N GLU A 525 -15.62 38.08 -29.32
CA GLU A 525 -15.39 39.47 -29.72
C GLU A 525 -16.43 40.38 -29.05
N PHE A 526 -16.00 41.35 -28.24
CA PHE A 526 -16.91 42.34 -27.64
C PHE A 526 -17.27 43.42 -28.67
N GLN A 527 -18.41 44.09 -28.44
CA GLN A 527 -18.83 45.21 -29.30
C GLN A 527 -19.39 46.37 -28.49
N THR A 528 -18.95 47.58 -28.83
CA THR A 528 -19.43 48.85 -28.27
C THR A 528 -20.01 49.71 -29.38
N ALA A 529 -21.23 50.23 -29.20
CA ALA A 529 -21.81 51.24 -30.07
C ALA A 529 -22.96 52.00 -29.39
N GLU A 530 -23.47 53.02 -30.08
CA GLU A 530 -24.78 53.61 -29.79
C GLU A 530 -25.86 52.86 -30.55
N TYR A 531 -26.91 52.48 -29.85
CA TYR A 531 -27.97 51.64 -30.37
C TYR A 531 -29.32 52.27 -30.14
N LYS A 532 -30.04 52.51 -31.23
CA LYS A 532 -31.48 52.72 -31.17
C LYS A 532 -32.18 51.41 -30.81
N ARG A 533 -33.03 51.44 -29.80
CA ARG A 533 -33.81 50.29 -29.31
C ARG A 533 -35.26 50.69 -29.10
N ILE A 534 -36.14 49.70 -29.17
CA ILE A 534 -37.59 49.85 -29.03
C ILE A 534 -38.01 49.27 -27.68
N GLY A 535 -38.39 50.16 -26.78
CA GLY A 535 -39.02 49.86 -25.49
C GLY A 535 -40.49 49.48 -25.64
N LYS A 536 -41.12 49.18 -24.50
CA LYS A 536 -42.54 48.81 -24.46
C LYS A 536 -43.41 49.93 -25.04
N GLY A 537 -44.45 49.54 -25.78
CA GLY A 537 -45.35 50.49 -26.43
C GLY A 537 -44.72 51.28 -27.58
N GLY A 538 -43.58 50.84 -28.13
CA GLY A 538 -42.90 51.54 -29.23
C GLY A 538 -42.01 52.69 -28.79
N LYS A 539 -41.76 52.85 -27.47
CA LYS A 539 -40.89 53.89 -26.93
C LYS A 539 -39.49 53.80 -27.55
N GLU A 540 -39.05 54.86 -28.21
CA GLU A 540 -37.68 54.95 -28.71
C GLU A 540 -36.70 55.19 -27.55
N VAL A 541 -35.65 54.38 -27.47
CA VAL A 541 -34.59 54.48 -26.46
C VAL A 541 -33.24 54.41 -27.15
N TRP A 542 -32.36 55.39 -26.92
CA TRP A 542 -30.98 55.34 -27.37
C TRP A 542 -30.08 54.88 -26.24
N LEU A 543 -29.32 53.81 -26.49
CA LEU A 543 -28.41 53.22 -25.53
C LEU A 543 -26.98 53.28 -26.05
N GLN A 544 -26.08 53.91 -25.30
CA GLN A 544 -24.65 53.66 -25.46
C GLN A 544 -24.34 52.36 -24.71
N ALA A 545 -23.91 51.32 -25.43
CA ALA A 545 -23.78 50.01 -24.81
C ALA A 545 -22.58 49.21 -25.30
N THR A 546 -22.10 48.34 -24.42
CA THR A 546 -21.07 47.34 -24.71
C THR A 546 -21.62 45.95 -24.41
N TYR A 547 -21.51 45.05 -25.39
CA TYR A 547 -21.81 43.63 -25.26
C TYR A 547 -20.49 42.86 -25.06
N ASN A 548 -20.35 42.22 -23.91
CA ASN A 548 -19.14 41.52 -23.48
C ASN A 548 -19.41 40.02 -23.31
N PRO A 549 -18.78 39.15 -24.10
CA PRO A 549 -18.82 37.70 -23.87
C PRO A 549 -18.14 37.33 -22.54
N ILE A 550 -18.78 36.47 -21.76
CA ILE A 550 -18.21 35.88 -20.54
C ILE A 550 -17.67 34.50 -20.89
N LEU A 551 -16.41 34.28 -20.54
CA LEU A 551 -15.67 33.06 -20.83
C LEU A 551 -15.77 32.07 -19.66
N ASP A 552 -15.74 30.78 -19.97
CA ASP A 552 -15.61 29.72 -18.98
C ASP A 552 -14.15 29.52 -18.52
N LEU A 553 -13.91 28.52 -17.66
CA LEU A 553 -12.56 28.20 -17.16
C LEU A 553 -11.57 27.76 -18.27
N ASN A 554 -12.07 27.39 -19.46
CA ASN A 554 -11.26 27.02 -20.62
C ASN A 554 -11.11 28.18 -21.63
N GLY A 555 -11.62 29.38 -21.30
CA GLY A 555 -11.59 30.54 -22.18
C GLY A 555 -12.65 30.53 -23.28
N LYS A 556 -13.64 29.62 -23.23
CA LYS A 556 -14.71 29.56 -24.24
C LYS A 556 -15.89 30.45 -23.83
N PRO A 557 -16.43 31.31 -24.73
CA PRO A 557 -17.64 32.05 -24.46
C PRO A 557 -18.81 31.13 -24.10
N TYR A 558 -19.60 31.47 -23.07
CA TYR A 558 -20.81 30.73 -22.71
C TYR A 558 -22.05 31.60 -22.48
N LYS A 559 -21.87 32.91 -22.24
CA LYS A 559 -22.95 33.90 -22.18
C LYS A 559 -22.45 35.28 -22.59
N VAL A 560 -23.35 36.23 -22.80
CA VAL A 560 -23.05 37.64 -23.09
C VAL A 560 -23.68 38.51 -22.01
N ILE A 561 -22.92 39.46 -21.46
CA ILE A 561 -23.45 40.52 -20.61
C ILE A 561 -23.38 41.86 -21.35
N LYS A 562 -24.47 42.62 -21.35
CA LYS A 562 -24.52 43.96 -21.91
C LYS A 562 -24.60 44.97 -20.78
N PHE A 563 -23.72 45.97 -20.83
CA PHE A 563 -23.83 47.19 -20.03
C PHE A 563 -24.30 48.32 -20.93
N ALA A 564 -25.23 49.14 -20.44
CA ALA A 564 -25.81 50.23 -21.20
C ALA A 564 -26.06 51.47 -20.34
N SER A 565 -25.88 52.63 -20.97
CA SER A 565 -26.30 53.93 -20.47
C SER A 565 -27.40 54.48 -21.37
N ASP A 566 -28.48 54.97 -20.77
CA ASP A 566 -29.53 55.68 -21.51
C ASP A 566 -29.00 57.06 -21.92
N ILE A 567 -28.90 57.27 -23.23
CA ILE A 567 -28.46 58.52 -23.85
C ILE A 567 -29.59 59.16 -24.66
N THR A 568 -30.84 58.78 -24.42
CA THR A 568 -31.99 59.21 -25.23
C THR A 568 -32.12 60.72 -25.30
N GLU A 569 -32.06 61.41 -24.17
CA GLU A 569 -32.19 62.86 -24.12
C GLU A 569 -30.97 63.56 -24.74
N GLN A 570 -29.77 63.05 -24.49
CA GLN A 570 -28.53 63.55 -25.10
C GLN A 570 -28.58 63.39 -26.63
N LYS A 571 -29.10 62.26 -27.13
CA LYS A 571 -29.19 61.99 -28.56
C LYS A 571 -30.24 62.85 -29.23
N LYS A 572 -31.41 63.05 -28.61
CA LYS A 572 -32.45 63.97 -29.10
C LYS A 572 -31.89 65.39 -29.23
N LEU A 573 -31.22 65.88 -28.18
CA LEU A 573 -30.59 67.20 -28.19
C LEU A 573 -29.52 67.33 -29.28
N ALA A 574 -28.69 66.30 -29.47
CA ALA A 574 -27.66 66.28 -30.51
C ALA A 574 -28.26 66.29 -31.93
N ILE A 575 -29.32 65.51 -32.17
CA ILE A 575 -30.04 65.49 -33.45
C ILE A 575 -30.69 66.84 -33.73
N GLU A 576 -31.36 67.43 -32.73
CA GLU A 576 -31.97 68.75 -32.86
C GLU A 576 -30.92 69.82 -33.16
N THR A 577 -29.79 69.81 -32.45
CA THR A 577 -28.68 70.74 -32.68
C THR A 577 -28.08 70.57 -34.07
N SER A 578 -27.89 69.32 -34.54
CA SER A 578 -27.40 69.05 -35.90
C SER A 578 -28.35 69.63 -36.95
N ARG A 579 -29.67 69.47 -36.77
CA ARG A 579 -30.67 70.05 -37.68
C ARG A 579 -30.64 71.58 -37.68
N ILE A 580 -30.42 72.21 -36.52
CA ILE A 580 -30.25 73.67 -36.44
C ILE A 580 -29.03 74.11 -37.25
N VAL A 581 -27.90 73.41 -37.10
CA VAL A 581 -26.67 73.72 -37.82
C VAL A 581 -26.85 73.53 -39.33
N ASP A 582 -27.49 72.45 -39.77
CA ASP A 582 -27.73 72.19 -41.19
C ASP A 582 -28.59 73.29 -41.84
N ASP A 583 -29.69 73.68 -41.19
CA ASP A 583 -30.54 74.77 -41.67
C ASP A 583 -29.79 76.11 -41.72
N LEU A 584 -28.93 76.39 -40.74
CA LEU A 584 -28.06 77.57 -40.74
C LEU A 584 -27.04 77.55 -41.88
N VAL A 585 -26.42 76.39 -42.15
CA VAL A 585 -25.46 76.23 -43.25
C VAL A 585 -26.14 76.49 -44.59
N VAL A 586 -27.34 75.94 -44.79
CA VAL A 586 -28.13 76.18 -46.01
C VAL A 586 -28.48 77.66 -46.16
N GLY A 587 -28.95 78.31 -45.09
CA GLY A 587 -29.30 79.73 -45.11
C GLY A 587 -28.10 80.64 -45.39
N LEU A 588 -26.97 80.42 -44.72
CA LEU A 588 -25.75 81.21 -44.92
C LEU A 588 -25.13 81.01 -46.32
N ALA A 589 -25.16 79.79 -46.86
CA ALA A 589 -24.68 79.52 -48.21
C ALA A 589 -25.53 80.20 -49.30
N ALA A 590 -26.83 80.37 -49.06
CA ALA A 590 -27.70 81.15 -49.95
C ALA A 590 -27.39 82.65 -49.87
N LEU A 591 -27.18 83.18 -48.65
CA LEU A 591 -26.79 84.56 -48.42
C LEU A 591 -25.48 84.93 -49.13
N GLU A 592 -24.46 84.06 -49.07
CA GLU A 592 -23.18 84.25 -49.79
C GLU A 592 -23.38 84.41 -51.31
N LYS A 593 -24.37 83.72 -51.87
CA LYS A 593 -24.72 83.78 -53.30
C LYS A 593 -25.65 84.94 -53.65
N GLY A 594 -25.96 85.80 -52.68
CA GLY A 594 -26.89 86.93 -52.84
C GLY A 594 -28.37 86.53 -52.85
N ASP A 595 -28.71 85.28 -52.50
CA ASP A 595 -30.10 84.82 -52.39
C ASP A 595 -30.64 85.10 -50.98
N LEU A 596 -31.42 86.17 -50.84
CA LEU A 596 -32.10 86.57 -49.60
C LEU A 596 -33.49 85.93 -49.43
N THR A 597 -33.88 85.00 -50.29
CA THR A 597 -35.24 84.41 -50.28
C THR A 597 -35.35 83.11 -49.47
N GLN A 598 -34.23 82.55 -49.01
CA GLN A 598 -34.24 81.34 -48.18
C GLN A 598 -34.77 81.61 -46.77
N LEU A 599 -35.67 80.75 -46.30
CA LEU A 599 -36.31 80.85 -45.00
C LEU A 599 -36.00 79.60 -44.16
N ILE A 600 -35.59 79.83 -42.90
CA ILE A 600 -35.52 78.77 -41.90
C ILE A 600 -36.94 78.49 -41.40
N THR A 601 -37.54 77.40 -41.87
CA THR A 601 -38.95 77.06 -41.61
C THR A 601 -39.14 76.10 -40.43
N ASN A 602 -38.08 75.44 -39.99
CA ASN A 602 -38.12 74.52 -38.87
C ASN A 602 -38.37 75.27 -37.54
N HIS A 603 -39.17 74.66 -36.67
CA HIS A 603 -39.41 75.18 -35.32
C HIS A 603 -38.32 74.66 -34.37
N TYR A 604 -37.78 75.57 -33.55
CA TYR A 604 -36.74 75.29 -32.55
C TYR A 604 -37.11 75.88 -31.20
N GLU A 605 -36.70 75.23 -30.13
CA GLU A 605 -36.95 75.68 -28.77
C GLU A 605 -35.74 76.43 -28.17
N GLY A 606 -35.95 77.11 -27.02
CA GLY A 606 -34.88 77.78 -26.28
C GLY A 606 -34.24 78.97 -27.00
N GLY A 607 -32.90 79.12 -26.87
CA GLY A 607 -32.15 80.24 -27.45
C GLY A 607 -32.18 80.32 -28.98
N PHE A 608 -32.53 79.23 -29.66
CA PHE A 608 -32.61 79.13 -31.11
C PHE A 608 -34.01 79.44 -31.67
N ALA A 609 -35.03 79.63 -30.83
CA ALA A 609 -36.37 80.02 -31.27
C ALA A 609 -36.37 81.31 -32.12
N ARG A 610 -35.42 82.22 -31.83
CA ARG A 610 -35.23 83.49 -32.55
C ARG A 610 -34.71 83.33 -33.98
N LEU A 611 -34.20 82.16 -34.38
CA LEU A 611 -33.72 81.92 -35.75
C LEU A 611 -34.83 82.06 -36.80
N ARG A 612 -36.09 81.82 -36.38
CA ARG A 612 -37.27 81.98 -37.24
C ARG A 612 -37.89 83.38 -37.13
N ASP A 613 -37.71 84.05 -36.00
CA ASP A 613 -38.38 85.33 -35.72
C ASP A 613 -37.65 86.48 -36.43
N SER A 614 -37.91 86.60 -37.74
CA SER A 614 -37.49 87.75 -38.55
C SER A 614 -38.43 88.94 -38.33
N ASP A 615 -38.47 89.50 -37.12
CA ASP A 615 -39.03 90.84 -36.87
C ASP A 615 -38.01 91.96 -37.18
N LEU A 616 -36.93 91.64 -37.92
CA LEU A 616 -35.84 92.55 -38.27
C LEU A 616 -35.91 93.11 -39.71
N LEU A 617 -37.01 92.92 -40.44
CA LEU A 617 -37.24 93.71 -41.66
C LEU A 617 -37.72 95.12 -41.25
N PRO A 618 -36.99 96.21 -41.58
CA PRO A 618 -37.53 97.54 -41.41
C PRO A 618 -38.77 97.66 -42.29
N LYS A 619 -39.91 98.03 -41.69
CA LYS A 619 -41.20 98.18 -42.39
C LYS A 619 -41.25 99.26 -43.49
N ASN A 620 -40.14 99.90 -43.86
CA ASN A 620 -40.11 100.98 -44.84
C ASN A 620 -38.93 100.82 -45.82
N CYS A 621 -39.14 100.10 -46.91
CA CYS A 621 -38.36 100.25 -48.16
C CYS A 621 -39.32 100.24 -49.35
N THR A 622 -40.16 101.27 -49.42
CA THR A 622 -40.70 101.79 -50.68
C THR A 622 -40.14 103.20 -50.78
N ASP A 623 -39.05 103.35 -51.53
CA ASP A 623 -38.60 104.53 -52.28
C ASP A 623 -37.11 104.38 -52.58
N ILE A 624 -36.81 103.94 -53.83
CA ILE A 624 -35.87 104.50 -54.81
C ILE A 624 -35.94 103.63 -56.07
#